data_AF-A0A7V8YN83-F1
#
_entry.id   AF-A0A7V8YN83-F1
#
_cell.length_a   1.000
_cell.length_b   1.000
_cell.length_c   1.000
_cell.angle_alpha   90.00
_cell.angle_beta   90.00
_cell.angle_gamma   90.00
#
_symmetry.space_group_name_H-M   'P 1'
#
loop_
_entity.id
_entity.type
_entity.pdbx_description
1 polymer ?
#
loop_
_entity_poly.entity_id
_entity_poly.type
_entity_poly.pdbx_seq_one_letter_code
_entity_poly.pdbx_strand_id
1 'polypeptide(L)'
;MGSLLVTNDFPPKTGGIQSYLYELWCRLPPAETTVLTTPYRGDRAFDARQSFRVERSRARVLLPTPALATRVDELARDVSADVVFLDPMLPLGQVGPRLRAAPYVVVAHGSEVTVPGRLPGGHALARRVLR
;
A
#
# COMPACT_ATOMS: atom_id res chain seq x y z
N MET A 1 -0.64 3.83 -17.35
CA MET A 1 -1.64 3.40 -16.35
C MET A 1 -1.13 3.79 -14.96
N GLY A 2 -1.66 4.85 -14.38
CA GLY A 2 -1.25 5.39 -13.09
C GLY A 2 -1.45 4.38 -11.95
N SER A 3 -0.42 4.14 -11.17
CA SER A 3 -0.42 3.18 -10.07
C SER A 3 -0.08 3.86 -8.74
N LEU A 4 -0.91 3.62 -7.72
CA LEU A 4 -0.67 4.07 -6.36
C LEU A 4 -0.50 2.86 -5.43
N LEU A 5 0.69 2.64 -4.88
CA LEU A 5 0.90 1.67 -3.80
C LEU A 5 0.70 2.33 -2.45
N VAL A 6 -0.06 1.69 -1.57
CA VAL A 6 -0.23 2.07 -0.17
C VAL A 6 0.30 0.94 0.70
N THR A 7 1.40 1.18 1.41
CA THR A 7 2.05 0.13 2.22
C THR A 7 2.73 0.63 3.49
N ASN A 8 2.78 -0.22 4.52
CA ASN A 8 3.60 -0.01 5.72
C ASN A 8 5.06 -0.44 5.53
N ASP A 9 5.37 -1.10 4.41
CA ASP A 9 6.56 -1.90 4.23
C ASP A 9 7.29 -1.49 2.94
N PHE A 10 7.98 -0.34 3.00
CA PHE A 10 8.82 0.13 1.91
C PHE A 10 10.24 0.50 2.39
N PRO A 11 11.28 0.41 1.55
CA PRO A 11 12.62 0.85 1.91
C PRO A 11 12.65 2.32 2.39
N PRO A 12 13.64 2.73 3.20
CA PRO A 12 14.85 1.99 3.57
C PRO A 12 14.69 0.98 4.71
N LYS A 13 13.46 0.68 5.13
CA LYS A 13 13.19 -0.48 5.98
C LYS A 13 13.64 -1.77 5.27
N THR A 14 14.37 -2.63 5.98
CA THR A 14 14.92 -3.87 5.41
C THR A 14 13.98 -5.04 5.68
N GLY A 15 13.71 -5.85 4.66
CA GLY A 15 12.99 -7.12 4.78
C GLY A 15 12.46 -7.60 3.43
N GLY A 16 11.92 -8.82 3.42
CA GLY A 16 11.47 -9.49 2.20
C GLY A 16 10.36 -8.75 1.46
N ILE A 17 9.33 -8.28 2.20
CA ILE A 17 8.21 -7.51 1.63
C ILE A 17 8.71 -6.19 1.04
N GLN A 18 9.58 -5.48 1.76
CA GLN A 18 10.13 -4.19 1.35
C GLN A 18 10.94 -4.33 0.06
N SER A 19 11.81 -5.34 -0.02
CA SER A 19 12.56 -5.65 -1.23
C SER A 19 11.66 -6.08 -2.38
N TYR A 20 10.67 -6.94 -2.12
CA TYR A 20 9.71 -7.41 -3.11
C TYR A 20 8.93 -6.26 -3.74
N LEU A 21 8.30 -5.41 -2.92
CA LEU A 21 7.54 -4.26 -3.41
C LEU A 21 8.45 -3.25 -4.12
N TYR A 22 9.63 -2.98 -3.57
CA TYR A 22 10.55 -2.05 -4.22
C TYR A 22 10.97 -2.52 -5.61
N GLU A 23 11.38 -3.78 -5.76
CA GLU A 23 11.81 -4.33 -7.04
C GLU A 23 10.67 -4.36 -8.08
N LEU A 24 9.42 -4.57 -7.65
CA LEU A 24 8.29 -4.46 -8.56
C LEU A 24 8.02 -3.01 -8.98
N TRP A 25 7.95 -2.08 -8.03
CA TRP A 25 7.54 -0.70 -8.30
C TRP A 25 8.62 0.12 -9.01
N CYS A 26 9.91 -0.13 -8.78
CA CYS A 26 10.98 0.60 -9.45
C CYS A 26 11.10 0.27 -10.95
N ARG A 27 10.43 -0.79 -11.43
CA ARG A 27 10.40 -1.21 -12.84
C ARG A 27 9.18 -0.70 -13.60
N LEU A 28 8.22 -0.09 -12.92
CA LEU A 28 7.07 0.56 -13.55
C LEU A 28 7.49 1.91 -14.17
N PRO A 29 6.74 2.45 -15.15
CA PRO A 29 6.99 3.77 -15.70
C PRO A 29 7.01 4.83 -14.56
N PRO A 30 8.13 5.54 -14.34
CA PRO A 30 8.27 6.35 -13.12
C PRO A 30 7.28 7.51 -13.01
N ALA A 31 6.89 8.09 -14.16
CA ALA A 31 5.90 9.15 -14.23
C ALA A 31 4.47 8.68 -13.87
N GLU A 32 4.22 7.38 -13.88
CA GLU A 32 2.92 6.76 -13.60
C GLU A 32 2.92 6.01 -12.26
N THR A 33 3.95 6.19 -11.44
CA THR A 33 4.18 5.38 -10.23
C THR A 33 4.25 6.27 -9.00
N THR A 34 3.39 6.01 -8.02
CA THR A 34 3.42 6.68 -6.72
C THR A 34 3.33 5.67 -5.57
N VAL A 35 4.09 5.89 -4.51
CA VAL A 35 4.05 5.08 -3.27
C VAL A 35 3.68 5.97 -2.09
N LEU A 36 2.60 5.64 -1.37
CA LEU A 36 2.26 6.18 -0.07
C LEU A 36 2.71 5.19 1.02
N THR A 37 3.62 5.63 1.89
CA THR A 37 4.16 4.76 2.94
C THR A 37 4.51 5.51 4.23
N THR A 38 5.03 4.79 5.23
CA THR A 38 5.37 5.32 6.55
C THR A 38 6.80 5.88 6.57
N PRO A 39 7.11 6.79 7.51
CA PRO A 39 8.44 7.34 7.64
C PRO A 39 9.40 6.30 8.23
N TYR A 40 10.66 6.35 7.80
CA TYR A 40 11.72 5.46 8.30
C TYR A 40 13.05 6.19 8.33
N ARG A 41 13.96 5.78 9.22
CA ARG A 41 15.28 6.41 9.31
C ARG A 41 16.01 6.31 7.97
N GLY A 42 16.37 7.46 7.40
CA GLY A 42 17.06 7.55 6.11
C GLY A 42 16.13 7.61 4.89
N ASP A 43 14.81 7.71 5.10
CA ASP A 43 13.82 7.82 4.02
C ASP A 43 14.12 8.95 3.04
N ARG A 44 14.42 10.17 3.51
CA ARG A 44 14.74 11.30 2.63
C ARG A 44 15.90 11.01 1.67
N ALA A 45 16.97 10.40 2.16
CA ALA A 45 18.13 10.07 1.34
C ALA A 45 17.80 8.95 0.34
N PHE A 46 16.95 7.99 0.73
CA PHE A 46 16.46 6.95 -0.16
C PHE A 46 15.53 7.50 -1.24
N ASP A 47 14.53 8.29 -0.85
CA ASP A 47 13.49 8.89 -1.69
C ASP A 47 14.11 9.83 -2.75
N ALA A 48 15.15 10.59 -2.38
CA ALA A 48 15.89 11.46 -3.31
C ALA A 48 16.62 10.72 -4.44
N ARG A 49 16.80 9.40 -4.33
CA ARG A 49 17.41 8.56 -5.39
C ARG A 49 16.39 7.88 -6.29
N GLN A 50 15.10 8.01 -6.00
CA GLN A 50 14.04 7.35 -6.77
C GLN A 50 13.63 8.20 -7.97
N SER A 51 13.27 7.52 -9.06
CA SER A 51 12.72 8.15 -10.27
C SER A 51 11.20 8.37 -10.19
N PHE A 52 10.55 7.79 -9.17
CA PHE A 52 9.10 7.84 -8.94
C PHE A 52 8.77 8.50 -7.60
N ARG A 53 7.53 8.98 -7.45
CA ARG A 53 7.10 9.72 -6.26
C ARG A 53 6.94 8.77 -5.06
N VAL A 54 7.66 9.05 -3.98
CA VAL A 54 7.44 8.41 -2.68
C VAL A 54 6.91 9.46 -1.71
N GLU A 55 5.69 9.25 -1.23
CA GLU A 55 5.05 10.09 -0.23
C GLU A 55 5.07 9.41 1.14
N ARG A 56 5.70 10.11 2.11
CA ARG A 56 5.81 9.65 3.50
C ARG A 56 4.69 10.26 4.34
N SER A 57 3.84 9.41 4.90
CA SER A 57 2.87 9.79 5.92
C SER A 57 3.56 10.30 7.18
N ARG A 58 2.84 11.07 7.98
CA ARG A 58 3.28 11.44 9.34
C ARG A 58 3.09 10.29 10.34
N ALA A 59 2.19 9.35 10.05
CA ALA A 59 1.91 8.23 10.93
C ALA A 59 3.00 7.15 10.82
N ARG A 60 3.40 6.57 11.96
CA ARG A 60 4.37 5.46 12.01
C ARG A 60 3.81 4.15 11.43
N VAL A 61 2.49 4.01 11.43
CA VAL A 61 1.75 2.86 10.90
C VAL A 61 0.49 3.38 10.21
N LEU A 62 0.23 2.91 8.99
CA LEU A 62 -1.03 3.09 8.28
C LEU A 62 -2.03 2.05 8.79
N LEU A 63 -3.08 2.52 9.46
CA LEU A 63 -4.20 1.71 9.94
C LEU A 63 -5.44 1.94 9.06
N PRO A 64 -6.32 0.94 8.91
CA PRO A 64 -7.50 1.01 8.03
C PRO A 64 -8.60 1.91 8.62
N THR A 65 -8.33 3.22 8.63
CA THR A 65 -9.22 4.26 9.16
C THR A 65 -9.93 5.01 8.04
N PRO A 66 -11.08 5.67 8.31
CA PRO A 66 -11.72 6.55 7.34
C PRO A 66 -10.79 7.68 6.86
N ALA A 67 -9.99 8.25 7.76
CA ALA A 67 -9.02 9.29 7.42
C ALA A 67 -7.96 8.80 6.42
N LEU A 68 -7.50 7.55 6.55
CA LEU A 68 -6.61 6.96 5.56
C LEU A 68 -7.30 6.79 4.21
N ALA A 69 -8.56 6.33 4.19
CA ALA A 69 -9.31 6.20 2.93
C ALA A 69 -9.43 7.55 2.20
N THR A 70 -9.78 8.61 2.91
CA THR A 70 -9.81 9.98 2.35
C THR A 70 -8.46 10.39 1.80
N ARG A 71 -7.37 10.19 2.55
CA ARG A 71 -6.02 10.55 2.10
C ARG A 71 -5.61 9.77 0.85
N VAL A 72 -5.92 8.48 0.78
CA VAL A 72 -5.63 7.63 -0.38
C VAL A 72 -6.42 8.11 -1.59
N ASP A 73 -7.71 8.41 -1.43
CA ASP A 73 -8.54 8.93 -2.52
C ASP A 73 -8.08 10.31 -3.02
N GLU A 74 -7.68 11.21 -2.12
CA GLU A 74 -7.10 12.50 -2.48
C GLU A 74 -5.81 12.33 -3.29
N LEU A 75 -4.91 11.46 -2.82
CA LEU A 75 -3.66 11.20 -3.52
C LEU A 75 -3.90 10.52 -4.88
N ALA A 76 -4.81 9.55 -4.93
CA ALA A 76 -5.17 8.87 -6.17
C ALA A 76 -5.71 9.84 -7.22
N ARG A 77 -6.53 10.82 -6.84
CA ARG A 77 -6.98 11.88 -7.76
C ARG A 77 -5.84 12.81 -8.18
N ASP A 78 -4.99 13.23 -7.23
CA ASP A 78 -3.83 14.10 -7.49
C ASP A 78 -2.88 13.49 -8.55
N VAL A 79 -2.62 12.19 -8.44
CA VAL A 79 -1.70 11.49 -9.35
C VAL A 79 -2.40 10.79 -10.53
N SER A 80 -3.72 11.01 -10.69
CA SER A 80 -4.54 10.33 -11.70
C SER A 80 -4.32 8.80 -11.73
N ALA A 81 -4.31 8.18 -10.55
CA ALA A 81 -4.12 6.74 -10.42
C ALA A 81 -5.32 5.99 -11.02
N ASP A 82 -5.03 5.09 -11.95
CA ASP A 82 -6.01 4.15 -12.52
C ASP A 82 -6.27 2.97 -11.58
N VAL A 83 -5.33 2.66 -10.68
CA VAL A 83 -5.44 1.55 -9.72
C VAL A 83 -4.69 1.85 -8.41
N VAL A 84 -5.28 1.44 -7.29
CA VAL A 84 -4.68 1.49 -5.94
C VAL A 84 -4.27 0.08 -5.48
N PHE A 85 -2.99 -0.14 -5.23
CA PHE A 85 -2.49 -1.36 -4.62
C PHE A 85 -2.41 -1.21 -3.11
N LEU A 86 -3.04 -2.12 -2.37
CA LEU A 86 -3.06 -2.15 -0.92
C LEU A 86 -2.21 -3.32 -0.41
N ASP A 87 -1.20 -2.99 0.38
CA ASP A 87 -0.28 -3.97 0.96
C ASP A 87 0.01 -3.69 2.45
N PRO A 88 -0.11 -4.68 3.35
CA PRO A 88 -0.56 -6.05 3.12
C PRO A 88 -2.09 -6.15 3.04
N MET A 89 -2.58 -7.33 2.63
CA MET A 89 -4.01 -7.67 2.62
C MET A 89 -4.71 -7.38 3.94
N LEU A 90 -4.07 -7.72 5.07
CA LEU A 90 -4.59 -7.42 6.40
C LEU A 90 -3.48 -6.87 7.29
N PRO A 91 -3.78 -5.85 8.12
CA PRO A 91 -5.08 -5.18 8.25
C PRO A 91 -5.34 -4.10 7.20
N LEU A 92 -4.32 -3.65 6.44
CA LEU A 92 -4.40 -2.44 5.63
C LEU A 92 -5.43 -2.54 4.49
N GLY A 93 -5.50 -3.69 3.80
CA GLY A 93 -6.46 -3.94 2.73
C GLY A 93 -7.94 -3.72 3.10
N GLN A 94 -8.29 -3.67 4.39
CA GLN A 94 -9.64 -3.31 4.85
C GLN A 94 -10.06 -1.87 4.52
N VAL A 95 -9.11 -1.01 4.12
CA VAL A 95 -9.42 0.33 3.60
C VAL A 95 -10.06 0.28 2.21
N GLY A 96 -9.79 -0.78 1.42
CA GLY A 96 -10.21 -0.91 0.02
C GLY A 96 -11.70 -0.61 -0.23
N PRO A 97 -12.65 -1.24 0.48
CA PRO A 97 -14.08 -0.98 0.29
C PRO A 97 -14.53 0.47 0.55
N ARG A 98 -13.68 1.30 1.18
CA ARG A 98 -13.95 2.72 1.43
C ARG A 98 -13.39 3.64 0.34
N LEU A 99 -12.52 3.13 -0.54
CA LEU A 99 -11.96 3.92 -1.64
C LEU A 99 -13.02 4.22 -2.69
N ARG A 100 -12.89 5.38 -3.32
CA ARG A 100 -13.81 5.89 -4.35
C ARG A 100 -13.10 6.46 -5.56
N ALA A 101 -11.81 6.77 -5.45
CA ALA A 101 -11.07 7.42 -6.53
C ALA A 101 -10.72 6.47 -7.68
N ALA A 102 -10.42 5.20 -7.38
CA ALA A 102 -9.99 4.19 -8.34
C ALA A 102 -10.28 2.77 -7.83
N PRO A 103 -10.36 1.75 -8.70
CA PRO A 103 -10.39 0.36 -8.27
C PRO A 103 -9.14 -0.01 -7.47
N TYR A 104 -9.27 -0.98 -6.57
CA TYR A 104 -8.18 -1.43 -5.73
C TYR A 104 -7.79 -2.89 -5.99
N VAL A 105 -6.50 -3.16 -5.83
CA VAL A 105 -5.91 -4.50 -5.83
C VAL A 105 -5.26 -4.71 -4.48
N VAL A 106 -5.24 -5.95 -4.01
CA VAL A 106 -4.69 -6.30 -2.71
C VAL A 106 -3.53 -7.25 -2.87
N VAL A 107 -2.41 -6.93 -2.23
CA VAL A 107 -1.22 -7.78 -2.18
C VAL A 107 -1.29 -8.62 -0.92
N ALA A 108 -1.36 -9.94 -1.08
CA ALA A 108 -1.31 -10.91 0.00
C ALA A 108 0.04 -11.61 0.01
N HIS A 109 0.65 -11.75 1.18
CA HIS A 109 1.83 -12.60 1.37
C HIS A 109 1.40 -13.95 1.95
N GLY A 110 2.35 -14.88 2.09
CA GLY A 110 2.04 -16.27 2.44
C GLY A 110 1.40 -16.45 3.82
N SER A 111 1.70 -15.57 4.79
CA SER A 111 1.16 -15.67 6.15
C SER A 111 -0.29 -15.18 6.22
N GLU A 112 -0.70 -14.20 5.41
CA GLU A 112 -2.06 -13.65 5.41
C GLU A 112 -3.07 -14.56 4.74
N VAL A 113 -2.62 -15.55 3.95
CA VAL A 113 -3.49 -16.60 3.40
C VAL A 113 -3.70 -17.74 4.41
N THR A 114 -2.67 -18.05 5.21
CA THR A 114 -2.66 -19.23 6.09
C THR A 114 -3.11 -18.96 7.53
N VAL A 115 -2.85 -17.75 8.06
CA VAL A 115 -3.12 -17.41 9.46
C VAL A 115 -4.57 -16.98 9.72
N PRO A 116 -5.21 -16.11 8.89
CA PRO A 116 -6.62 -15.75 9.10
C PRO A 116 -7.59 -16.92 8.91
N GLY A 117 -7.22 -17.91 8.08
CA GLY A 117 -8.02 -19.14 7.94
C GLY A 117 -8.03 -20.02 9.20
N ARG A 118 -7.13 -19.76 10.16
CA ARG A 118 -7.01 -20.51 11.42
C ARG A 118 -7.59 -19.74 12.62
N LEU A 119 -8.04 -18.51 12.43
CA LEU A 119 -8.61 -17.65 13.48
C LEU A 119 -10.14 -17.53 13.33
N PRO A 120 -10.92 -17.65 14.42
CA PRO A 120 -12.36 -17.39 14.36
C PRO A 120 -12.65 -16.01 13.77
N GLY A 121 -13.42 -15.96 12.67
CA GLY A 121 -13.78 -14.71 11.98
C GLY A 121 -12.75 -14.17 10.96
N GLY A 122 -11.54 -14.74 10.86
CA GLY A 122 -10.54 -14.30 9.88
C GLY A 122 -10.98 -14.51 8.43
N HIS A 123 -11.74 -15.58 8.16
CA HIS A 123 -12.39 -15.81 6.86
C HIS A 123 -13.40 -14.73 6.47
N ALA A 124 -14.13 -14.14 7.43
CA ALA A 124 -15.10 -13.08 7.15
C ALA A 124 -14.39 -11.76 6.83
N LEU A 125 -13.27 -11.50 7.51
CA LEU A 125 -12.43 -10.33 7.27
C LEU A 125 -11.76 -10.40 5.89
N ALA A 126 -11.18 -11.56 5.54
CA ALA A 126 -10.62 -11.81 4.22
C ALA A 126 -11.67 -11.66 3.12
N ARG A 127 -12.87 -12.24 3.29
CA ARG A 127 -14.00 -12.10 2.34
C ARG A 127 -14.52 -10.68 2.16
N ARG A 128 -14.20 -9.73 3.03
CA ARG A 128 -14.56 -8.32 2.86
C ARG A 128 -13.53 -7.56 2.02
N VAL A 129 -12.28 -8.00 2.07
CA VAL A 129 -11.17 -7.41 1.33
C VAL A 129 -11.11 -7.94 -0.11
N LEU A 130 -11.35 -9.24 -0.30
CA LEU A 130 -11.23 -9.96 -1.57
C LEU A 130 -12.52 -9.98 -2.44
N ARG A 131 -13.42 -9.00 -2.26
CA ARG A 131 -14.67 -8.95 -3.03
C ARG A 131 -14.47 -8.38 -4.42
#